data_AF-A0A0B5FRR0-F1
#
_entry.id   AF-A0A0B5FRR0-F1
#
_cell.length_a   1.000
_cell.length_b   1.000
_cell.length_c   1.000
_cell.angle_alpha   90.00
_cell.angle_beta   90.00
_cell.angle_gamma   90.00
#
_symmetry.space_group_name_H-M   'P 1'
#
loop_
_entity.id
_entity.type
_entity.pdbx_description
1 polymer ?
#
loop_
_entity_poly.entity_id
_entity_poly.type
_entity_poly.pdbx_seq_one_letter_code
_entity_poly.pdbx_strand_id
1 'polypeptide(L)'
;MSLLTTMIRHLCTDAAQSANRTSPDILSSPESCHVVFVATDLEIKELAWVRTKETDFERDGKVFRRLSPEYFAWLRSRMVTAQAAHKAGKLPEAAWNTLRQRFNALQELAIREFGKESLQDVLQSFSPKNYRPPALRPEPQKKPVEVPRKVWIYPQHAAGRHRQPVTSQAVAKVDAIREEAMAKGWSEARLYQNQGRFRFPCGEDYGLVCFVDGDQEIGEVTERSIEIIHGPKSGRPSTLRFYNPDVPQPWMKKVED
;
A
#
# COMPACT_ATOMS: atom_id res chain seq x y z
N MET A 1 6.39 -0.87 6.61
CA MET A 1 7.18 0.36 6.85
C MET A 1 6.81 0.90 8.23
N SER A 2 7.77 1.00 9.16
CA SER A 2 7.51 1.46 10.54
C SER A 2 7.29 2.97 10.57
N LEU A 3 6.27 3.45 11.29
CA LEU A 3 5.87 4.87 11.39
C LEU A 3 7.00 5.81 11.88
N LEU A 4 7.96 5.28 12.65
CA LEU A 4 9.19 6.01 13.01
C LEU A 4 10.00 6.44 11.78
N THR A 5 10.04 5.60 10.75
CA THR A 5 10.75 5.87 9.49
C THR A 5 10.14 7.06 8.76
N THR A 6 8.81 7.22 8.86
CA THR A 6 8.09 8.36 8.28
C THR A 6 8.42 9.64 9.04
N MET A 7 8.42 9.61 10.38
CA MET A 7 8.81 10.77 11.20
C MET A 7 10.25 11.22 10.94
N ILE A 8 11.19 10.28 10.84
CA ILE A 8 12.61 10.58 10.56
C ILE A 8 12.77 11.15 9.14
N ARG A 9 12.03 10.65 8.15
CA ARG A 9 12.07 11.17 6.77
C ARG A 9 11.62 12.63 6.69
N HIS A 10 10.56 13.03 7.40
CA HIS A 10 10.08 14.40 7.36
C HIS A 10 10.97 15.39 8.12
N LEU A 11 11.76 14.92 9.09
CA LEU A 11 12.73 15.78 9.81
C LEU A 11 13.99 16.11 8.97
N CYS A 12 14.27 15.35 7.90
CA CYS A 12 15.48 15.53 7.09
C CYS A 12 15.29 16.45 5.88
N THR A 13 14.10 17.04 5.65
CA THR A 13 13.80 17.74 4.39
C THR A 13 13.73 19.27 4.49
N ASP A 14 13.76 19.88 5.67
CA ASP A 14 13.57 21.34 5.78
C ASP A 14 14.86 22.07 6.18
N ALA A 15 15.66 22.41 5.17
CA ALA A 15 16.70 23.43 5.26
C ALA A 15 16.65 24.33 4.00
N ALA A 16 15.74 25.30 3.97
CA ALA A 16 15.94 26.59 3.28
C ALA A 16 14.72 27.52 3.41
N GLN A 17 15.03 28.73 3.87
CA GLN A 17 14.43 30.04 3.51
C GLN A 17 13.18 30.53 4.26
N SER A 18 13.48 31.52 5.11
CA SER A 18 12.65 32.61 5.61
C SER A 18 12.61 33.76 4.58
N ALA A 19 11.46 34.45 4.44
CA ALA A 19 11.32 35.90 4.65
C ALA A 19 9.98 36.49 4.16
N ASN A 20 9.26 37.13 5.11
CA ASN A 20 8.49 38.39 5.06
C ASN A 20 7.45 38.70 3.96
N ARG A 21 6.22 39.10 4.38
CA ARG A 21 5.81 40.53 4.52
C ARG A 21 4.36 40.69 5.06
N THR A 22 4.20 41.75 5.86
CA THR A 22 3.05 42.22 6.64
C THR A 22 2.12 43.14 5.81
N SER A 23 0.79 42.98 5.91
CA SER A 23 -0.22 43.94 6.47
C SER A 23 -1.24 44.40 5.40
N PRO A 24 -2.36 45.09 5.74
CA PRO A 24 -3.65 44.52 6.17
C PRO A 24 -4.83 45.03 5.30
N ASP A 25 -6.03 44.41 5.37
CA ASP A 25 -7.32 45.13 5.46
C ASP A 25 -8.56 44.20 5.35
N ILE A 26 -9.34 44.25 6.44
CA ILE A 26 -10.80 44.33 6.58
C ILE A 26 -11.70 43.65 5.51
N LEU A 27 -12.47 42.63 5.94
CA LEU A 27 -13.95 42.64 5.94
C LEU A 27 -14.52 41.32 6.51
N SER A 28 -15.36 41.46 7.54
CA SER A 28 -16.44 40.63 8.09
C SER A 28 -16.70 39.18 7.58
N SER A 29 -16.92 38.25 8.53
CA SER A 29 -17.62 36.93 8.45
C SER A 29 -16.72 35.67 8.55
N PRO A 30 -17.16 34.50 9.07
CA PRO A 30 -18.17 34.16 10.09
C PRO A 30 -17.47 33.90 11.46
N GLU A 31 -18.14 33.39 12.51
CA GLU A 31 -17.48 33.02 13.78
C GLU A 31 -16.28 32.08 13.54
N SER A 32 -15.07 32.65 13.47
CA SER A 32 -13.84 31.92 13.24
C SER A 32 -13.46 31.20 14.52
N CYS A 33 -13.83 29.93 14.62
CA CYS A 33 -13.28 29.06 15.64
C CYS A 33 -11.84 28.73 15.23
N HIS A 34 -10.88 29.21 16.01
CA HIS A 34 -9.46 28.86 15.83
C HIS A 34 -9.29 27.40 16.23
N VAL A 35 -9.04 26.54 15.25
CA VAL A 35 -8.83 25.11 15.50
C VAL A 35 -7.36 24.80 15.27
N VAL A 36 -6.75 24.15 16.26
CA VAL A 36 -5.34 23.74 16.20
C VAL A 36 -5.22 22.45 15.40
N PHE A 37 -4.37 22.45 14.38
CA PHE A 37 -4.01 21.26 13.62
C PHE A 37 -2.53 20.95 13.79
N VAL A 38 -2.21 19.65 13.88
CA VAL A 38 -0.88 19.17 14.23
C VAL A 38 -0.46 18.06 13.28
N ALA A 39 0.69 18.23 12.65
CA ALA A 39 1.30 17.20 11.82
C ALA A 39 2.07 16.17 12.66
N THR A 40 2.45 15.05 12.04
CA THR A 40 3.16 13.96 12.75
C THR A 40 4.60 14.32 13.16
N ASP A 41 5.19 15.35 12.57
CA ASP A 41 6.48 15.97 12.95
C ASP A 41 6.33 17.07 14.01
N LEU A 42 5.13 17.18 14.60
CA LEU A 42 4.74 18.14 15.62
C LEU A 42 4.74 19.60 15.13
N GLU A 43 4.68 19.83 13.82
CA GLU A 43 4.39 21.15 13.27
C GLU A 43 2.94 21.55 13.60
N ILE A 44 2.77 22.72 14.23
CA ILE A 44 1.48 23.25 14.67
C ILE A 44 1.04 24.33 13.68
N LYS A 45 -0.21 24.25 13.20
CA LYS A 45 -0.86 25.31 12.43
C LYS A 45 -2.20 25.66 13.06
N GLU A 46 -2.37 26.95 13.37
CA GLU A 46 -3.66 27.53 13.72
C GLU A 46 -4.34 28.02 12.46
N LEU A 47 -5.56 27.57 12.22
CA LEU A 47 -6.35 27.94 11.05
C LEU A 47 -7.72 28.44 11.49
N ALA A 48 -8.19 29.51 10.86
CA ALA A 48 -9.59 29.90 10.91
C ALA A 48 -10.39 28.82 10.17
N TRP A 49 -10.96 27.88 10.92
CA TRP A 49 -11.57 26.69 10.34
C TRP A 49 -13.06 26.94 10.09
N VAL A 50 -13.44 26.98 8.81
CA VAL A 50 -14.85 26.85 8.40
C VAL A 50 -15.31 25.46 8.81
N ARG A 51 -16.45 25.34 9.52
CA ARG A 51 -17.05 24.08 10.02
C ARG A 51 -17.25 23.03 8.92
N THR A 52 -16.17 22.38 8.49
CA THR A 52 -16.19 21.18 7.65
C THR A 52 -15.97 19.98 8.55
N LYS A 53 -16.56 18.83 8.18
CA LYS A 53 -16.46 17.57 8.93
C LYS A 53 -15.09 16.87 8.78
N GLU A 54 -14.13 17.49 8.09
CA GLU A 54 -12.83 16.89 7.83
C GLU A 54 -11.91 17.02 9.05
N THR A 55 -11.36 15.89 9.49
CA THR A 55 -10.43 15.82 10.64
C THR A 55 -8.97 16.00 10.24
N ASP A 56 -8.67 15.72 8.96
CA ASP A 56 -7.33 15.71 8.39
C ASP A 56 -7.34 16.55 7.12
N PHE A 57 -6.34 17.41 6.94
CA PHE A 57 -6.09 18.07 5.66
C PHE A 57 -4.63 17.91 5.25
N GLU A 58 -4.38 18.02 3.95
CA GLU A 58 -3.04 17.96 3.38
C GLU A 58 -2.58 19.35 2.97
N ARG A 59 -1.33 19.68 3.28
CA ARG A 59 -0.65 20.89 2.82
C ARG A 59 0.84 20.60 2.71
N ASP A 60 1.44 20.96 1.58
CA ASP A 60 2.87 20.78 1.31
C ASP A 60 3.36 19.33 1.48
N GLY A 61 2.52 18.34 1.12
CA GLY A 61 2.82 16.92 1.28
C GLY A 61 2.85 16.43 2.73
N LYS A 62 2.38 17.25 3.69
CA LYS A 62 2.19 16.88 5.10
C LYS A 62 0.71 16.79 5.43
N VAL A 63 0.35 15.80 6.24
CA VAL A 63 -1.00 15.67 6.78
C VAL A 63 -1.06 16.30 8.16
N PHE A 64 -1.97 17.25 8.30
CA PHE A 64 -2.30 17.93 9.52
C PHE A 64 -3.62 17.35 10.03
N ARG A 65 -3.64 16.86 11.27
CA ARG A 65 -4.85 16.39 11.93
C ARG A 65 -5.27 17.36 13.02
N ARG A 66 -6.58 17.59 13.14
CA ARG A 66 -7.16 18.39 14.22
C ARG A 66 -6.72 17.83 15.56
N LEU A 67 -6.21 18.71 16.43
CA LEU A 67 -5.81 18.31 17.77
C LEU A 67 -7.04 17.83 18.54
N SER A 68 -6.93 16.63 19.11
CA SER A 68 -7.92 16.04 20.01
C SER A 68 -7.18 15.34 21.16
N PRO A 69 -7.83 15.07 22.30
CA PRO A 69 -7.22 14.31 23.39
C PRO A 69 -6.64 12.95 22.94
N GLU A 70 -7.34 12.22 22.08
CA GLU A 70 -6.90 10.92 21.56
C GLU A 70 -5.71 11.07 20.61
N TYR A 71 -5.72 12.09 19.75
CA TYR A 71 -4.59 12.35 18.87
C TYR A 71 -3.35 12.78 19.66
N PHE A 72 -3.52 13.60 20.69
CA PHE A 72 -2.45 13.96 21.62
C PHE A 72 -1.88 12.72 22.34
N ALA A 73 -2.74 11.81 22.82
CA ALA A 73 -2.32 10.56 23.44
C ALA A 73 -1.48 9.69 22.49
N TRP A 74 -1.89 9.64 21.22
CA TRP A 74 -1.12 8.96 20.18
C TRP A 74 0.24 9.63 19.93
N LEU A 75 0.30 10.96 19.80
CA LEU A 75 1.55 11.71 19.64
C LEU A 75 2.49 11.50 20.83
N ARG A 76 1.98 11.45 22.06
CA ARG A 76 2.76 11.13 23.27
C ARG A 76 3.36 9.72 23.20
N SER A 77 2.60 8.72 22.74
CA SER A 77 3.14 7.37 22.51
C SER A 77 4.30 7.37 21.48
N ARG A 78 4.20 8.19 20.43
CA ARG A 78 5.29 8.36 19.46
C ARG A 78 6.51 9.02 20.09
N MET A 79 6.34 10.04 20.93
CA MET A 79 7.44 10.66 21.67
C MET A 79 8.18 9.69 22.59
N VAL A 80 7.47 8.81 23.31
CA VAL A 80 8.10 7.75 24.12
C VAL A 80 8.94 6.82 23.25
N THR A 81 8.44 6.48 22.06
CA THR A 81 9.16 5.65 21.10
C THR A 81 10.40 6.35 20.54
N ALA A 82 10.29 7.65 20.22
CA ALA A 82 11.40 8.48 19.77
C ALA A 82 12.49 8.64 20.85
N GLN A 83 12.08 8.80 22.11
CA GLN A 83 12.99 8.84 23.26
C GLN A 83 13.79 7.54 23.39
N ALA A 84 13.11 6.39 23.25
CA ALA A 84 13.78 5.08 23.27
C ALA A 84 14.75 4.93 22.09
N ALA A 85 14.39 5.41 20.90
CA ALA A 85 15.27 5.40 19.73
C ALA A 85 16.52 6.29 19.93
N HIS A 86 16.37 7.48 20.52
CA HIS A 86 17.48 8.36 20.89
C HIS A 86 18.41 7.69 21.89
N LYS A 87 17.87 7.10 22.98
CA LYS A 87 18.68 6.34 23.96
C LYS A 87 19.43 5.17 23.33
N ALA A 88 18.88 4.58 22.27
CA ALA A 88 19.51 3.50 21.50
C ALA A 88 20.45 3.99 20.38
N GLY A 89 20.71 5.31 20.27
CA GLY A 89 21.59 5.89 19.25
C GLY A 89 21.02 5.91 17.83
N LYS A 90 19.74 5.56 17.65
CA LYS A 90 19.06 5.50 16.33
C LYS A 90 18.48 6.84 15.88
N LEU A 91 18.48 7.84 16.75
CA LEU A 91 18.00 9.19 16.48
C LEU A 91 19.08 10.19 16.90
N PRO A 92 19.56 11.07 16.00
CA PRO A 92 20.53 12.10 16.35
C PRO A 92 20.01 13.06 17.43
N GLU A 93 20.90 13.55 18.29
CA GLU A 93 20.55 14.45 19.40
C GLU A 93 19.87 15.74 18.92
N ALA A 94 20.37 16.34 17.82
CA ALA A 94 19.76 17.53 17.23
C ALA A 94 18.28 17.30 16.85
N ALA A 95 17.98 16.18 16.19
CA ALA A 95 16.61 15.82 15.80
C ALA A 95 15.71 15.54 17.02
N TRP A 96 16.26 14.91 18.06
CA TRP A 96 15.56 14.68 19.33
C TRP A 96 15.21 15.99 20.04
N ASN A 97 16.15 16.94 20.11
CA ASN A 97 15.94 18.23 20.75
C ASN A 97 14.85 19.04 20.05
N THR A 98 14.84 19.06 18.71
CA THR A 98 13.76 19.71 17.94
C THR A 98 12.40 19.08 18.22
N LEU A 99 12.30 17.74 18.21
CA LEU A 99 11.05 17.04 18.54
C LEU A 99 10.57 17.36 19.96
N ARG A 100 11.49 17.36 20.93
CA ARG A 100 11.19 17.67 22.33
C ARG A 100 10.66 19.10 22.50
N GLN A 101 11.30 20.08 21.86
CA GLN A 101 10.85 21.47 21.90
C GLN A 101 9.45 21.62 21.32
N ARG A 102 9.19 21.05 20.13
CA ARG A 102 7.86 21.09 19.50
C ARG A 102 6.80 20.39 20.34
N PHE A 103 7.14 19.24 20.95
CA PHE A 103 6.20 18.52 21.79
C PHE A 103 5.85 19.29 23.06
N ASN A 104 6.80 19.98 23.69
CA ASN A 104 6.53 20.79 24.88
C ASN A 104 5.54 21.92 24.56
N ALA A 105 5.74 22.63 23.45
CA ALA A 105 4.80 23.65 22.99
C ALA A 105 3.41 23.05 22.71
N LEU A 106 3.35 21.89 22.04
CA LEU A 106 2.10 21.17 21.82
C LEU A 106 1.41 20.76 23.13
N GLN A 107 2.18 20.32 24.13
CA GLN A 107 1.65 19.90 25.41
C GLN A 107 1.03 21.07 26.18
N GLU A 108 1.67 22.24 26.16
CA GLU A 108 1.11 23.46 26.77
C GLU A 108 -0.21 23.86 26.08
N LEU A 109 -0.25 23.81 24.75
CA LEU A 109 -1.48 24.04 23.98
C LEU A 109 -2.57 23.03 24.35
N ALA A 110 -2.27 21.73 24.34
CA ALA A 110 -3.25 20.69 24.65
C ALA A 110 -3.82 20.85 26.07
N ILE A 111 -2.99 21.20 27.06
CA ILE A 111 -3.44 21.46 28.43
C ILE A 111 -4.36 22.67 28.48
N ARG A 112 -4.06 23.73 27.73
CA ARG A 112 -4.89 24.93 27.64
C ARG A 112 -6.26 24.66 27.00
N GLU A 113 -6.29 23.86 25.93
CA GLU A 113 -7.52 23.59 25.18
C GLU A 113 -8.43 22.53 25.84
N PHE A 114 -7.87 21.45 26.39
CA PHE A 114 -8.66 20.30 26.86
C PHE A 114 -8.63 20.12 28.38
N GLY A 115 -7.75 20.83 29.08
CA GLY A 115 -7.51 20.63 30.51
C GLY A 115 -6.64 19.40 30.81
N LYS A 116 -5.89 19.48 31.92
CA LYS A 116 -4.93 18.45 32.31
C LYS A 116 -5.60 17.11 32.68
N GLU A 117 -6.75 17.17 33.34
CA GLU A 117 -7.46 15.98 33.86
C GLU A 117 -8.02 15.14 32.70
N SER A 118 -8.74 15.78 31.76
CA SER A 118 -9.26 15.09 30.56
C SER A 118 -8.16 14.40 29.76
N LEU A 119 -7.00 15.06 29.60
CA LEU A 119 -5.85 14.44 28.93
C LEU A 119 -5.29 13.25 29.70
N GLN A 120 -5.24 13.31 31.05
CA GLN A 120 -4.79 12.19 31.86
C GLN A 120 -5.73 10.98 31.75
N ASP A 121 -7.03 11.19 31.79
CA ASP A 121 -8.04 10.13 31.67
C ASP A 121 -7.93 9.40 30.33
N VAL A 122 -7.78 10.17 29.25
CA VAL A 122 -7.57 9.61 27.92
C VAL A 122 -6.25 8.84 27.88
N LEU A 123 -5.16 9.39 28.42
CA LEU A 123 -3.86 8.69 28.45
C LEU A 123 -3.89 7.35 29.20
N GLN A 124 -4.74 7.20 30.23
CA GLN A 124 -4.88 5.95 30.98
C GLN A 124 -5.68 4.88 30.23
N SER A 125 -6.74 5.29 29.52
CA SER A 125 -7.66 4.38 28.82
C SER A 125 -7.28 4.12 27.36
N PHE A 126 -6.43 4.96 26.76
CA PHE A 126 -6.11 4.93 25.35
C PHE A 126 -5.13 3.81 24.98
N SER A 127 -5.45 3.07 23.91
CA SER A 127 -4.55 2.08 23.31
C SER A 127 -3.97 2.59 21.98
N PRO A 128 -2.68 2.96 21.93
CA PRO A 128 -2.05 3.48 20.72
C PRO A 128 -2.03 2.51 19.53
N LYS A 129 -2.16 1.19 19.78
CA LYS A 129 -2.16 0.16 18.73
C LYS A 129 -3.43 0.17 17.88
N ASN A 130 -4.55 0.59 18.47
CA ASN A 130 -5.85 0.60 17.81
C ASN A 130 -6.17 1.95 17.17
N TYR A 131 -5.29 2.95 17.33
CA TYR A 131 -5.49 4.27 16.78
C TYR A 131 -5.10 4.34 15.31
N ARG A 132 -5.99 4.88 14.47
CA ARG A 132 -5.71 5.13 13.05
C ARG A 132 -4.89 6.41 12.90
N PRO A 133 -3.61 6.35 12.50
CA PRO A 133 -2.79 7.55 12.36
C PRO A 133 -3.28 8.46 11.21
N PRO A 134 -2.90 9.75 11.20
CA PRO A 134 -3.00 10.58 10.01
C PRO A 134 -2.13 9.92 8.93
N ALA A 135 -2.74 9.60 7.80
CA ALA A 135 -2.04 9.06 6.65
C ALA A 135 -2.32 9.99 5.48
N LEU A 136 -1.27 10.31 4.70
CA LEU A 136 -1.46 10.86 3.36
C LEU A 136 -2.49 9.96 2.70
N ARG A 137 -3.61 10.55 2.24
CA ARG A 137 -4.46 9.83 1.30
C ARG A 137 -3.47 9.48 0.20
N PRO A 138 -3.19 8.19 -0.08
CA PRO A 138 -2.44 7.92 -1.29
C PRO A 138 -3.20 8.68 -2.37
N GLU A 139 -2.51 9.57 -3.09
CA GLU A 139 -2.88 9.98 -4.45
C GLU A 139 -3.61 8.77 -5.00
N PRO A 140 -4.90 8.87 -5.38
CA PRO A 140 -5.61 7.72 -5.88
C PRO A 140 -4.75 7.25 -7.02
N GLN A 141 -3.95 6.20 -6.74
CA GLN A 141 -3.30 5.44 -7.75
C GLN A 141 -4.47 5.19 -8.66
N LYS A 142 -4.39 5.67 -9.89
CA LYS A 142 -5.34 5.31 -10.92
C LYS A 142 -5.27 3.79 -10.93
N LYS A 143 -6.04 3.14 -10.06
CA LYS A 143 -6.44 1.76 -10.20
C LYS A 143 -6.96 1.81 -11.61
N PRO A 144 -6.32 1.09 -12.56
CA PRO A 144 -6.83 1.04 -13.91
C PRO A 144 -8.32 0.80 -13.74
N VAL A 145 -9.14 1.73 -14.25
CA VAL A 145 -10.59 1.67 -14.13
C VAL A 145 -10.94 0.22 -14.43
N GLU A 146 -11.40 -0.52 -13.41
CA GLU A 146 -11.75 -1.92 -13.59
C GLU A 146 -12.99 -1.91 -14.48
N VAL A 147 -12.73 -1.94 -15.78
CA VAL A 147 -13.70 -2.26 -16.80
C VAL A 147 -14.40 -3.52 -16.29
N PRO A 148 -15.75 -3.57 -16.30
CA PRO A 148 -16.50 -4.72 -15.79
C PRO A 148 -15.88 -6.01 -16.32
N ARG A 149 -15.20 -6.76 -15.45
CA ARG A 149 -14.43 -7.93 -15.87
C ARG A 149 -15.43 -8.95 -16.36
N LYS A 150 -15.53 -9.15 -17.68
CA LYS A 150 -16.21 -10.31 -18.25
C LYS A 150 -15.59 -11.52 -17.57
N VAL A 151 -16.38 -12.23 -16.76
CA VAL A 151 -15.88 -13.32 -15.94
C VAL A 151 -15.41 -14.42 -16.90
N TRP A 152 -14.09 -14.57 -17.01
CA TRP A 152 -13.50 -15.65 -17.80
C TRP A 152 -13.81 -16.98 -17.12
N ILE A 153 -14.43 -17.89 -17.87
CA ILE A 153 -14.84 -19.21 -17.39
C ILE A 153 -14.49 -20.22 -18.48
N TYR A 154 -13.50 -21.07 -18.21
CA TYR A 154 -13.16 -22.20 -19.07
C TYR A 154 -12.82 -23.44 -18.22
N PRO A 155 -13.39 -24.62 -18.53
CA PRO A 155 -14.46 -24.85 -19.50
C PRO A 155 -15.79 -24.19 -19.07
N GLN A 156 -16.61 -23.77 -20.05
CA GLN A 156 -17.86 -23.03 -19.82
C GLN A 156 -18.89 -23.80 -18.95
N HIS A 157 -18.85 -25.13 -19.01
CA HIS A 157 -19.76 -26.04 -18.31
C HIS A 157 -19.08 -26.78 -17.13
N ALA A 158 -17.86 -26.41 -16.76
CA ALA A 158 -17.18 -27.02 -15.63
C ALA A 158 -17.69 -26.45 -14.30
N ALA A 159 -17.97 -27.36 -13.35
CA ALA A 159 -18.31 -27.03 -11.97
C ALA A 159 -17.09 -27.16 -11.05
N GLY A 160 -15.93 -26.63 -11.47
CA GLY A 160 -14.75 -26.63 -10.62
C GLY A 160 -15.02 -25.89 -9.31
N ARG A 161 -14.67 -26.51 -8.17
CA ARG A 161 -14.91 -25.93 -6.83
C ARG A 161 -14.14 -24.63 -6.61
N HIS A 162 -12.97 -24.53 -7.24
CA HIS A 162 -12.08 -23.38 -7.10
C HIS A 162 -11.88 -22.73 -8.47
N ARG A 163 -11.87 -21.39 -8.49
CA ARG A 163 -11.76 -20.58 -9.70
C ARG A 163 -10.67 -19.54 -9.52
N GLN A 164 -9.79 -19.45 -10.50
CA GLN A 164 -8.77 -18.41 -10.55
C GLN A 164 -9.25 -17.27 -11.47
N PRO A 165 -9.29 -16.02 -10.97
CA PRO A 165 -9.58 -14.86 -11.82
C PRO A 165 -8.52 -14.72 -12.92
N VAL A 166 -8.97 -14.51 -14.14
CA VAL A 166 -8.11 -14.32 -15.31
C VAL A 166 -8.36 -12.94 -15.89
N THR A 167 -7.29 -12.25 -16.28
CA THR A 167 -7.36 -10.93 -16.91
C THR A 167 -7.46 -11.07 -18.43
N SER A 168 -8.09 -10.10 -19.12
CA SER A 168 -8.14 -10.09 -20.59
C SER A 168 -6.77 -10.05 -21.24
N GLN A 169 -5.79 -9.44 -20.56
CA GLN A 169 -4.41 -9.41 -21.03
C GLN A 169 -3.77 -10.80 -20.98
N ALA A 170 -4.02 -11.60 -19.94
CA ALA A 170 -3.52 -12.97 -19.86
C ALA A 170 -4.13 -13.83 -20.98
N VAL A 171 -5.44 -13.68 -21.25
CA VAL A 171 -6.11 -14.36 -22.37
C VAL A 171 -5.46 -13.99 -23.70
N ALA A 172 -5.25 -12.69 -23.96
CA ALA A 172 -4.64 -12.23 -25.21
C ALA A 172 -3.21 -12.77 -25.42
N LYS A 173 -2.42 -12.92 -24.35
CA LYS A 173 -1.09 -13.54 -24.42
C LYS A 173 -1.18 -15.01 -24.84
N VAL A 174 -2.12 -15.76 -24.25
CA VAL A 174 -2.33 -17.16 -24.59
C VAL A 174 -2.93 -17.31 -26.00
N ASP A 175 -3.84 -16.44 -26.40
CA ASP A 175 -4.40 -16.41 -27.76
C ASP A 175 -3.29 -16.23 -28.82
N ALA A 176 -2.31 -15.38 -28.54
CA ALA A 176 -1.19 -15.13 -29.44
C ALA A 176 -0.33 -16.38 -29.72
N ILE A 177 -0.24 -17.31 -28.76
CA ILE A 177 0.54 -18.55 -28.89
C ILE A 177 -0.33 -19.80 -29.10
N ARG A 178 -1.66 -19.65 -29.15
CA ARG A 178 -2.62 -20.77 -29.18
C ARG A 178 -2.35 -21.73 -30.31
N GLU A 179 -2.29 -21.21 -31.54
CA GLU A 179 -2.12 -22.02 -32.75
C GLU A 179 -0.74 -22.71 -32.74
N GLU A 180 0.30 -22.02 -32.29
CA GLU A 180 1.65 -22.59 -32.16
C GLU A 180 1.71 -23.71 -31.10
N ALA A 181 1.13 -23.47 -29.92
CA ALA A 181 1.09 -24.46 -28.85
C ALA A 181 0.26 -25.68 -29.25
N MET A 182 -0.89 -25.49 -29.90
CA MET A 182 -1.71 -26.60 -30.40
C MET A 182 -0.99 -27.41 -31.47
N ALA A 183 -0.27 -26.76 -32.39
CA ALA A 183 0.57 -27.46 -33.38
C ALA A 183 1.68 -28.32 -32.72
N LYS A 184 2.10 -27.94 -31.51
CA LYS A 184 3.08 -28.66 -30.68
C LYS A 184 2.43 -29.64 -29.68
N GLY A 185 1.14 -29.95 -29.81
CA GLY A 185 0.47 -30.97 -29.02
C GLY A 185 -0.14 -30.52 -27.69
N TRP A 186 -0.23 -29.21 -27.43
CA TRP A 186 -0.93 -28.69 -26.25
C TRP A 186 -2.45 -28.77 -26.43
N SER A 187 -3.16 -29.22 -25.40
CA SER A 187 -4.62 -29.18 -25.37
C SER A 187 -5.14 -27.81 -24.95
N GLU A 188 -6.32 -27.43 -25.45
CA GLU A 188 -6.95 -26.14 -25.14
C GLU A 188 -7.21 -25.96 -23.63
N ALA A 189 -7.50 -27.06 -22.92
CA ALA A 189 -7.63 -27.05 -21.45
C ALA A 189 -6.32 -26.63 -20.75
N ARG A 190 -5.16 -27.12 -21.21
CA ARG A 190 -3.86 -26.74 -20.64
C ARG A 190 -3.50 -25.28 -20.89
N LEU A 191 -4.11 -24.65 -21.89
CA LEU A 191 -3.93 -23.24 -22.17
C LEU A 191 -4.90 -22.37 -21.36
N TYR A 192 -6.18 -22.70 -21.34
CA TYR A 192 -7.24 -21.77 -20.91
C TYR A 192 -7.98 -22.11 -19.62
N GLN A 193 -7.84 -23.33 -19.09
CA GLN A 193 -8.61 -23.75 -17.91
C GLN A 193 -8.27 -22.91 -16.68
N ASN A 194 -9.28 -22.28 -16.09
CA ASN A 194 -9.11 -21.45 -14.90
C ASN A 194 -9.83 -22.00 -13.67
N GLN A 195 -10.25 -23.26 -13.74
CA GLN A 195 -10.98 -23.95 -12.70
C GLN A 195 -10.27 -25.24 -12.32
N GLY A 196 -10.28 -25.54 -11.03
CA GLY A 196 -9.65 -26.76 -10.52
C GLY A 196 -10.39 -27.40 -9.37
N ARG A 197 -10.03 -28.65 -9.10
CA ARG A 197 -10.49 -29.40 -7.93
C ARG A 197 -9.93 -28.78 -6.65
N PHE A 198 -8.66 -28.37 -6.68
CA PHE A 198 -7.95 -27.74 -5.57
C PHE A 198 -7.78 -26.24 -5.79
N ARG A 199 -7.47 -25.50 -4.72
CA ARG A 199 -7.22 -24.06 -4.78
C ARG A 199 -5.92 -23.76 -5.52
N PHE A 200 -5.94 -22.83 -6.47
CA PHE A 200 -4.74 -22.34 -7.16
C PHE A 200 -3.64 -21.92 -6.18
N PRO A 201 -2.35 -22.23 -6.44
CA PRO A 201 -1.81 -22.92 -7.61
C PRO A 201 -1.75 -24.45 -7.48
N CYS A 202 -2.47 -25.05 -6.53
CA CYS A 202 -2.43 -26.49 -6.31
C CYS A 202 -3.32 -27.25 -7.32
N GLY A 203 -2.82 -28.38 -7.80
CA GLY A 203 -3.50 -29.25 -8.77
C GLY A 203 -3.06 -29.00 -10.21
N GLU A 204 -3.26 -29.99 -11.07
CA GLU A 204 -2.85 -29.95 -12.50
C GLU A 204 -3.94 -29.36 -13.41
N ASP A 205 -5.08 -28.96 -12.83
CA ASP A 205 -6.25 -28.51 -13.57
C ASP A 205 -6.08 -27.10 -14.16
N TYR A 206 -5.14 -26.28 -13.66
CA TYR A 206 -4.99 -24.90 -14.08
C TYR A 206 -4.10 -24.77 -15.31
N GLY A 207 -4.62 -24.11 -16.34
CA GLY A 207 -3.92 -23.83 -17.58
C GLY A 207 -3.00 -22.61 -17.49
N LEU A 208 -2.20 -22.45 -18.54
CA LEU A 208 -1.20 -21.38 -18.69
C LEU A 208 -1.77 -19.99 -18.41
N VAL A 209 -3.02 -19.73 -18.81
CA VAL A 209 -3.69 -18.43 -18.64
C VAL A 209 -3.74 -17.95 -17.18
N CYS A 210 -3.68 -18.86 -16.21
CA CYS A 210 -3.64 -18.53 -14.78
C CYS A 210 -2.27 -18.06 -14.28
N PHE A 211 -1.22 -18.21 -15.08
CA PHE A 211 0.18 -17.96 -14.71
C PHE A 211 0.87 -16.86 -15.54
N VAL A 212 0.14 -16.14 -16.40
CA VAL A 212 0.71 -15.12 -17.32
C VAL A 212 0.08 -13.73 -17.15
N ASP A 213 -0.23 -13.36 -15.90
CA ASP A 213 -0.83 -12.08 -15.56
C ASP A 213 0.20 -10.93 -15.48
N GLY A 214 -0.32 -9.69 -15.41
CA GLY A 214 0.50 -8.49 -15.22
C GLY A 214 1.62 -8.33 -16.26
N ASP A 215 2.85 -8.17 -15.76
CA ASP A 215 4.07 -7.93 -16.54
C ASP A 215 4.79 -9.19 -17.01
N GLN A 216 4.23 -10.38 -16.77
CA GLN A 216 4.83 -11.64 -17.23
C GLN A 216 4.72 -11.76 -18.76
N GLU A 217 5.72 -12.34 -19.42
CA GLU A 217 5.72 -12.58 -20.86
C GLU A 217 5.85 -14.07 -21.16
N ILE A 218 5.30 -14.51 -22.29
CA ILE A 218 5.47 -15.88 -22.76
C ILE A 218 6.76 -15.92 -23.58
N GLY A 219 7.67 -16.81 -23.18
CA GLY A 219 8.93 -17.05 -23.87
C GLY A 219 8.80 -18.18 -24.90
N GLU A 220 9.76 -19.10 -24.89
CA GLU A 220 9.76 -20.23 -25.81
C GLU A 220 8.58 -21.17 -25.57
N VAL A 221 7.87 -21.51 -26.66
CA VAL A 221 6.80 -22.52 -26.68
C VAL A 221 7.39 -23.81 -27.25
N THR A 222 7.41 -24.88 -26.48
CA THR A 222 7.84 -26.21 -26.95
C THR A 222 6.72 -27.22 -26.69
N GLU A 223 6.80 -28.42 -27.27
CA GLU A 223 5.88 -29.51 -26.95
C GLU A 223 5.86 -29.85 -25.45
N ARG A 224 7.02 -29.71 -24.78
CA ARG A 224 7.23 -30.12 -23.37
C ARG A 224 6.99 -29.03 -22.34
N SER A 225 7.22 -27.78 -22.70
CA SER A 225 7.07 -26.65 -21.79
C SER A 225 6.85 -25.33 -22.53
N ILE A 226 6.14 -24.43 -21.87
CA ILE A 226 6.03 -23.02 -22.25
C ILE A 226 6.75 -22.18 -21.20
N GLU A 227 7.64 -21.29 -21.62
CA GLU A 227 8.36 -20.42 -20.71
C GLU A 227 7.51 -19.20 -20.30
N ILE A 228 7.60 -18.83 -19.02
CA ILE A 228 6.97 -17.68 -18.41
C ILE A 228 8.07 -16.79 -17.83
N ILE A 229 8.28 -15.64 -18.46
CA ILE A 229 9.31 -14.67 -18.10
C ILE A 229 8.70 -13.66 -17.12
N HIS A 230 9.26 -13.57 -15.92
CA HIS A 230 8.87 -12.62 -14.89
C HIS A 230 9.79 -11.40 -14.89
N GLY A 231 9.21 -10.22 -14.74
CA GLY A 231 9.94 -8.96 -14.73
C GLY A 231 10.85 -8.76 -15.96
N PRO A 232 10.35 -8.92 -17.20
CA PRO A 232 11.15 -8.74 -18.42
C PRO A 232 11.76 -7.33 -18.52
N LYS A 233 11.10 -6.35 -17.92
CA LYS A 233 11.56 -4.94 -17.83
C LYS A 233 12.44 -4.67 -16.60
N SER A 234 12.66 -5.67 -15.75
CA SER A 234 13.57 -5.58 -14.63
C SER A 234 15.00 -5.90 -15.08
N GLY A 235 16.01 -5.36 -14.40
CA GLY A 235 17.41 -5.67 -14.71
C GLY A 235 17.82 -7.12 -14.43
N ARG A 236 16.91 -7.98 -13.94
CA ARG A 236 17.14 -9.40 -13.63
C ARG A 236 15.86 -10.21 -13.92
N PRO A 237 15.54 -10.50 -15.18
CA PRO A 237 14.39 -11.34 -15.52
C PRO A 237 14.58 -12.76 -14.97
N SER A 238 13.48 -13.40 -14.56
CA SER A 238 13.48 -14.82 -14.16
C SER A 238 12.52 -15.63 -15.03
N THR A 239 12.95 -16.81 -15.44
CA THR A 239 12.17 -17.69 -16.33
C THR A 239 11.65 -18.89 -15.56
N LEU A 240 10.33 -19.11 -15.62
CA LEU A 240 9.66 -20.31 -15.12
C LEU A 240 9.20 -21.17 -16.31
N ARG A 241 9.19 -22.49 -16.15
CA ARG A 241 8.68 -23.41 -17.18
C ARG A 241 7.35 -24.00 -16.75
N PHE A 242 6.32 -23.75 -17.53
CA PHE A 242 5.03 -24.42 -17.43
C PHE A 242 5.10 -25.70 -18.24
N TYR A 243 5.15 -26.85 -17.58
CA TYR A 243 5.34 -28.14 -18.25
C TYR A 243 4.03 -28.71 -18.78
N ASN A 244 4.11 -29.36 -19.94
CA ASN A 244 3.01 -30.12 -20.52
C ASN A 244 2.98 -31.54 -19.91
N PRO A 245 2.01 -31.87 -19.04
CA PRO A 245 1.92 -33.21 -18.47
C PRO A 245 1.41 -34.26 -19.46
N ASP A 246 0.84 -33.83 -20.59
CA ASP A 246 0.25 -34.73 -21.59
C ASP A 246 1.33 -35.38 -22.48
N VAL A 247 2.61 -34.99 -22.33
CA VAL A 247 3.75 -35.53 -23.07
C VAL A 247 4.86 -36.08 -22.15
N PRO A 248 5.64 -37.08 -22.61
CA PRO A 248 6.74 -37.62 -21.82
C PRO A 248 7.81 -36.57 -21.48
N GLN A 249 8.00 -36.37 -20.17
CA GLN A 249 9.02 -35.48 -19.64
C GLN A 249 10.34 -36.21 -19.41
N PRO A 250 11.50 -35.54 -19.60
CA PRO A 250 12.81 -36.19 -19.54
C PRO A 250 13.16 -36.77 -18.16
N TRP A 251 12.50 -36.32 -17.09
CA TRP A 251 12.70 -36.87 -15.73
C TRP A 251 11.70 -37.99 -15.35
N MET A 252 10.69 -38.26 -16.18
CA MET A 252 9.75 -39.35 -15.94
C MET A 252 10.31 -40.65 -16.54
N LYS A 253 10.85 -41.53 -15.70
CA LYS A 253 11.20 -42.89 -16.12
C LYS A 253 9.90 -43.66 -16.35
N LYS A 254 9.72 -44.24 -17.54
CA LYS A 254 8.67 -45.24 -17.75
C LYS A 254 8.96 -46.41 -16.81
N VAL A 255 8.05 -46.69 -15.88
CA VAL A 255 7.98 -48.02 -15.29
C VAL A 255 7.31 -48.85 -16.38
N GLU A 256 8.06 -49.74 -17.02
CA GLU A 256 7.47 -50.77 -17.88
C GLU A 256 6.71 -51.74 -16.98
N ASP A 257 5.42 -51.95 -17.28
CA ASP A 257 4.62 -53.04 -16.70
C ASP A 257 5.07 -54.40 -17.24
#